data_AF-A0A1I6PLV1-F1
#
_entry.id   AF-A0A1I6PLV1-F1
#
_cell.length_a   1.000
_cell.length_b   1.000
_cell.length_c   1.000
_cell.angle_alpha   90.00
_cell.angle_beta   90.00
_cell.angle_gamma   90.00
#
_symmetry.space_group_name_H-M   'P 1'
#
loop_
_entity.id
_entity.type
_entity.pdbx_description
1 polymer ?
#
loop_
_entity_poly.entity_id
_entity_poly.type
_entity_poly.pdbx_seq_one_letter_code
_entity_poly.pdbx_strand_id
1 'polypeptide(L)'
;MKLILFNDALLPTQLKYGARLIGRWQTTLNEETSEIFAMWEYDSLEQYDEIEKRIKSDVEHVSKVQQRLDAIGRDRLKEALQDIKQEFFTTTVNREQTILKTLI
;
A
#
# COMPACT_ATOMS: atom_id res chain seq x y z
N MET A 1 5.81 10.45 9.37
CA MET A 1 4.48 9.81 9.62
C MET A 1 4.07 8.84 8.50
N LYS A 2 4.04 9.28 7.22
CA LYS A 2 3.67 8.40 6.08
C LYS A 2 4.53 7.13 5.94
N LEU A 3 5.82 7.19 6.30
CA LEU A 3 6.74 6.04 6.28
C LEU A 3 6.34 4.91 7.25
N ILE A 4 5.87 5.26 8.46
CA ILE A 4 5.52 4.29 9.53
C ILE A 4 4.21 3.57 9.19
N LEU A 5 3.20 4.30 8.70
CA LEU A 5 1.95 3.68 8.25
C LEU A 5 2.18 2.67 7.11
N PHE A 6 3.07 2.99 6.17
CA PHE A 6 3.35 2.09 5.08
C PHE A 6 4.02 0.80 5.57
N ASN A 7 5.16 0.90 6.26
CA ASN A 7 5.96 -0.27 6.62
C ASN A 7 5.29 -1.15 7.68
N ASP A 8 4.57 -0.55 8.63
CA ASP A 8 4.10 -1.30 9.79
C ASP A 8 2.63 -1.71 9.69
N ALA A 9 1.87 -1.17 8.73
CA ALA A 9 0.46 -1.49 8.54
C ALA A 9 0.14 -1.92 7.11
N LEU A 10 0.40 -1.07 6.11
CA LEU A 10 -0.01 -1.35 4.73
C LEU A 10 0.77 -2.52 4.13
N LEU A 11 2.11 -2.47 4.21
CA LEU A 11 2.99 -3.45 3.59
C LEU A 11 2.75 -4.89 4.12
N PRO A 12 2.76 -5.16 5.43
CA PRO A 12 2.59 -6.51 5.94
C PRO A 12 1.25 -7.12 5.55
N THR A 13 0.22 -6.28 5.45
CA THR A 13 -1.16 -6.70 5.21
C THR A 13 -1.41 -7.01 3.76
N GLN A 14 -0.93 -6.15 2.86
CA GLN A 14 -0.95 -6.40 1.43
C GLN A 14 -0.18 -7.68 1.10
N LEU A 15 1.02 -7.88 1.68
CA LEU A 15 1.79 -9.11 1.50
C LEU A 15 1.08 -10.35 2.08
N LYS A 16 0.47 -10.25 3.27
CA LYS A 16 -0.27 -11.36 3.92
C LYS A 16 -1.34 -11.95 3.01
N TYR A 17 -2.00 -11.13 2.21
CA TYR A 17 -3.10 -11.56 1.34
C TYR A 17 -2.69 -11.83 -0.12
N GLY A 18 -1.40 -11.66 -0.44
CA GLY A 18 -0.83 -12.09 -1.73
C GLY A 18 -0.58 -10.95 -2.72
N ALA A 19 -0.71 -9.69 -2.32
CA ALA A 19 -0.28 -8.57 -3.16
C ALA A 19 1.24 -8.59 -3.33
N ARG A 20 1.73 -8.25 -4.52
CA ARG A 20 3.18 -8.22 -4.82
C ARG A 20 3.65 -6.78 -4.94
N LEU A 21 4.52 -6.33 -4.02
CA LEU A 21 5.13 -5.00 -4.14
C LEU A 21 6.21 -5.03 -5.23
N ILE A 22 5.98 -4.34 -6.34
CA ILE A 22 6.95 -4.26 -7.46
C ILE A 22 7.83 -3.00 -7.39
N GLY A 23 7.44 -2.01 -6.58
CA GLY A 23 8.29 -0.86 -6.34
C GLY A 23 7.70 0.11 -5.32
N ARG A 24 8.61 0.84 -4.66
CA ARG A 24 8.28 1.90 -3.71
C ARG A 24 9.32 3.01 -3.80
N TRP A 25 8.84 4.24 -3.90
CA TRP A 25 9.65 5.44 -3.96
C TRP A 25 9.13 6.45 -2.95
N GLN A 26 10.03 7.34 -2.51
CA GLN A 26 9.72 8.43 -1.62
C GLN A 26 10.33 9.71 -2.20
N THR A 27 9.56 10.78 -2.18
CA THR A 27 10.07 12.13 -2.47
C THR A 27 9.75 13.06 -1.32
N THR A 28 10.63 14.02 -1.04
CA THR A 28 10.41 15.06 -0.04
C THR A 28 9.66 16.21 -0.70
N LEU A 29 8.51 16.60 -0.15
CA LEU A 29 7.74 17.73 -0.66
C LEU A 29 8.17 19.04 0.00
N ASN A 30 8.46 18.99 1.30
CA ASN A 30 9.04 20.09 2.10
C ASN A 30 9.70 19.52 3.37
N GLU A 31 10.18 20.38 4.27
CA GLU A 31 10.92 19.98 5.49
C GLU A 31 10.13 19.04 6.40
N GLU A 32 8.79 19.07 6.35
CA GLU A 32 7.93 18.32 7.27
C GLU A 32 7.15 17.19 6.57
N THR A 33 7.09 17.18 5.24
CA THR A 33 6.22 16.26 4.49
C THR A 33 6.96 15.55 3.36
N SER A 34 6.57 14.30 3.15
CA SER A 34 7.03 13.46 2.05
C SER A 34 5.84 12.85 1.33
N GLU A 35 6.05 12.43 0.10
CA GLU A 35 5.12 11.62 -0.67
C GLU A 35 5.71 10.23 -0.85
N ILE A 36 4.85 9.21 -0.72
CA ILE A 36 5.21 7.81 -0.98
C ILE A 36 4.44 7.37 -2.21
N PHE A 37 5.16 6.90 -3.21
CA PHE A 37 4.60 6.24 -4.38
C PHE A 37 4.90 4.74 -4.27
N ALA A 38 3.88 3.89 -4.37
CA ALA A 38 4.03 2.45 -4.31
C ALA A 38 3.24 1.80 -5.44
N MET A 39 3.85 0.82 -6.10
CA MET A 39 3.22 0.03 -7.15
C MET A 39 3.11 -1.41 -6.71
N TRP A 40 1.90 -1.93 -6.86
CA TRP A 40 1.54 -3.30 -6.55
C TRP A 40 1.15 -4.02 -7.82
N GLU A 41 1.50 -5.29 -7.90
CA GLU A 41 1.13 -6.18 -8.98
C GLU A 41 0.12 -7.21 -8.49
N TYR A 42 -0.87 -7.46 -9.35
CA TYR A 42 -1.92 -8.43 -9.18
C TYR A 42 -2.08 -9.19 -10.50
N ASP A 43 -2.52 -10.45 -10.42
CA ASP A 43 -2.80 -11.30 -11.59
C ASP A 43 -4.03 -10.79 -12.35
N SER A 44 -4.99 -10.19 -11.64
CA SER A 44 -6.18 -9.56 -12.22
C SER A 44 -6.78 -8.51 -11.28
N LEU A 45 -7.73 -7.73 -11.78
CA LEU A 45 -8.47 -6.77 -10.96
C LEU A 45 -9.34 -7.47 -9.92
N GLU A 46 -9.88 -8.65 -10.25
CA GLU A 46 -10.66 -9.48 -9.33
C GLU A 46 -9.81 -9.97 -8.14
N GLN A 47 -8.55 -10.36 -8.39
CA GLN A 47 -7.63 -10.73 -7.31
C GLN A 47 -7.39 -9.55 -6.36
N TYR A 48 -7.19 -8.34 -6.90
CA TYR A 48 -7.10 -7.12 -6.10
C TYR A 48 -8.35 -6.93 -5.23
N ASP A 49 -9.56 -7.05 -5.80
CA ASP A 49 -10.81 -6.89 -5.06
C ASP A 49 -11.00 -7.94 -3.96
N GLU A 50 -10.58 -9.18 -4.20
CA GLU A 50 -10.59 -10.23 -3.19
C GLU A 50 -9.64 -9.94 -2.04
N ILE A 51 -8.43 -9.47 -2.34
CA ILE A 51 -7.44 -9.06 -1.34
C ILE A 51 -8.02 -7.94 -0.48
N GLU A 52 -8.57 -6.89 -1.10
CA GLU A 52 -9.15 -5.75 -0.38
C GLU A 52 -10.32 -6.16 0.53
N LYS A 53 -11.17 -7.07 0.07
CA LYS A 53 -12.25 -7.63 0.91
C LYS A 53 -11.69 -8.37 2.12
N ARG A 54 -10.65 -9.18 1.93
CA ARG A 54 -10.00 -9.94 3.02
C ARG A 54 -9.36 -9.01 4.04
N ILE A 55 -8.65 -7.98 3.59
CA ILE A 55 -8.05 -6.94 4.44
C ILE A 55 -9.13 -6.26 5.29
N LYS A 56 -10.24 -5.84 4.68
CA LYS A 56 -11.35 -5.19 5.39
C LYS A 56 -12.04 -6.11 6.39
N SER A 57 -12.03 -7.42 6.14
CA SER A 57 -12.61 -8.43 7.03
C SER A 57 -11.68 -8.87 8.17
N ASP A 58 -10.39 -8.50 8.14
CA ASP A 58 -9.42 -8.84 9.17
C ASP A 58 -9.58 -7.92 10.39
N VAL A 59 -10.45 -8.31 11.31
CA VAL A 59 -10.79 -7.55 12.52
C VAL A 59 -9.56 -7.27 13.39
N GLU A 60 -8.60 -8.19 13.47
CA GLU A 60 -7.38 -8.00 14.27
C GLU A 60 -6.48 -6.93 13.63
N HIS A 61 -6.30 -7.00 12.32
CA HIS A 61 -5.56 -5.99 11.57
C HIS A 61 -6.21 -4.61 11.69
N VAL A 62 -7.52 -4.52 11.43
CA VAL A 62 -8.29 -3.27 11.52
C VAL A 62 -8.17 -2.66 12.91
N SER A 63 -8.26 -3.47 13.98
CA SER A 63 -8.11 -3.01 15.36
C SER A 63 -6.70 -2.48 15.66
N LYS A 64 -5.64 -3.18 15.20
CA LYS A 64 -4.25 -2.74 15.37
C LYS A 64 -3.95 -1.43 14.62
N VAL A 65 -4.47 -1.29 13.41
CA VAL A 65 -4.37 -0.03 12.65
C VAL A 65 -5.08 1.07 13.42
N GLN A 66 -6.32 0.85 13.86
CA GLN A 66 -7.09 1.86 14.59
C GLN A 66 -6.38 2.31 15.88
N GLN A 67 -5.83 1.39 16.68
CA GLN A 67 -5.06 1.76 17.88
C GLN A 67 -3.84 2.63 17.57
N ARG A 68 -3.10 2.31 16.49
CA ARG A 68 -1.96 3.13 16.07
C ARG A 68 -2.39 4.49 15.54
N LEU A 69 -3.51 4.55 14.83
CA LEU A 69 -4.09 5.81 14.37
C LEU A 69 -4.51 6.70 15.55
N ASP A 70 -5.16 6.11 16.56
CA ASP A 70 -5.57 6.84 17.76
C ASP A 70 -4.36 7.35 18.56
N ALA A 71 -3.25 6.62 18.59
CA ALA A 71 -1.99 7.05 19.23
C ALA A 71 -1.28 8.22 18.50
N ILE A 72 -1.47 8.35 17.19
CA ILE A 72 -0.86 9.43 16.38
C ILE A 72 -1.74 10.71 16.40
N GLY A 73 -3.04 10.56 16.65
CA GLY A 73 -4.03 11.64 16.70
C GLY A 73 -4.79 11.82 15.37
N ARG A 74 -6.12 12.00 15.46
CA ARG A 74 -7.03 12.03 14.29
C ARG A 74 -6.77 13.17 13.30
N ASP A 75 -6.25 14.31 13.76
CA ASP A 75 -6.00 15.47 12.89
C ASP A 75 -4.81 15.23 11.96
N ARG A 76 -3.72 14.67 12.51
CA ARG A 76 -2.54 14.24 11.75
C ARG A 76 -2.87 13.15 10.72
N LEU A 77 -3.85 12.30 11.03
CA LEU A 77 -4.33 11.30 10.08
C LEU A 77 -5.06 11.93 8.89
N LYS A 78 -5.95 12.89 9.13
CA LYS A 78 -6.64 13.59 8.03
C LYS A 78 -5.65 14.24 7.08
N GLU A 79 -4.63 14.91 7.60
CA GLU A 79 -3.56 15.50 6.80
C GLU A 79 -2.77 14.45 6.00
N ALA A 80 -2.48 13.28 6.59
CA ALA A 80 -1.76 12.22 5.89
C ALA A 80 -2.57 11.53 4.77
N LEU A 81 -3.90 11.50 4.88
CA LEU A 81 -4.78 10.81 3.94
C LEU A 81 -5.40 11.72 2.87
N GLN A 82 -5.25 13.05 2.97
CA GLN A 82 -5.94 14.03 2.13
C GLN A 82 -5.71 13.83 0.62
N ASP A 83 -4.53 13.35 0.23
CA ASP A 83 -4.11 13.25 -1.17
C ASP A 83 -3.79 11.82 -1.63
N ILE A 84 -4.40 10.80 -1.03
CA ILE A 84 -4.21 9.43 -1.52
C ILE A 84 -4.87 9.29 -2.89
N LYS A 85 -4.05 8.99 -3.89
CA LYS A 85 -4.49 8.62 -5.23
C LYS A 85 -4.20 7.15 -5.48
N GLN A 86 -5.17 6.48 -6.09
CA GLN A 86 -5.04 5.10 -6.54
C GLN A 86 -5.41 5.04 -8.01
N GLU A 87 -4.52 4.45 -8.81
CA GLU A 87 -4.71 4.24 -10.24
C GLU A 87 -4.27 2.82 -10.60
N PHE A 88 -4.88 2.27 -11.65
CA PHE A 88 -4.58 0.94 -12.17
C PHE A 88 -3.92 1.05 -13.54
N PHE A 89 -2.88 0.25 -13.73
CA PHE A 89 -2.08 0.24 -14.94
C PHE A 89 -1.96 -1.18 -15.48
N THR A 90 -1.91 -1.30 -16.80
CA THR A 90 -1.56 -2.55 -17.48
C THR A 90 -0.18 -2.42 -18.11
N THR A 91 0.68 -3.43 -17.91
CA THR A 91 1.97 -3.47 -18.60
C THR A 91 1.78 -3.67 -20.11
N THR A 92 2.56 -2.96 -20.91
CA THR A 92 2.70 -3.18 -22.36
C THR A 92 3.96 -3.97 -22.70
N VAL A 93 4.76 -4.32 -21.70
CA VAL A 93 6.00 -5.09 -21.83
C VAL A 93 5.73 -6.53 -21.38
N ASN A 94 6.23 -7.49 -22.16
CA ASN A 94 6.16 -8.91 -21.78
C ASN A 94 6.98 -9.16 -20.51
N ARG A 95 6.39 -9.79 -19.49
CA ARG A 95 7.03 -10.08 -18.20
C ARG A 95 8.40 -10.75 -18.34
N GLU A 96 8.55 -11.67 -19.29
CA GLU A 96 9.79 -12.42 -19.52
C GLU A 96 10.97 -11.52 -19.93
N GLN A 97 10.67 -10.32 -20.43
CA GLN A 97 11.66 -9.30 -20.81
C GLN A 97 12.00 -8.35 -19.64
N THR A 98 11.44 -8.58 -18.45
CA THR A 98 11.64 -7.73 -17.27
C THR A 98 12.37 -8.49 -16.17
N ILE A 99 12.82 -7.76 -15.15
CA ILE A 99 13.37 -8.35 -13.92
C ILE A 99 12.32 -9.16 -13.11
N LEU A 100 11.02 -8.98 -13.41
CA LEU A 100 9.92 -9.64 -12.69
C LEU A 100 9.69 -11.10 -13.13
N LYS A 101 10.39 -11.58 -14.16
CA LYS A 101 10.27 -12.96 -14.68
C LYS A 101 10.45 -14.07 -13.64
N THR A 102 11.17 -13.79 -12.55
CA THR A 102 11.48 -14.77 -11.49
C THR A 102 10.51 -14.74 -10.30
N LEU A 103 9.56 -13.80 -10.30
CA LEU A 103 8.54 -13.69 -9.26
C LEU A 103 7.34 -14.55 -9.68
N ILE A 104 7.39 -15.83 -9.31
CA ILE A 104 6.28 -16.79 -9.34
C ILE A 104 6.18 -17.42 -7.95
#